data_AF-A0A2E6TCQ9-F1
#
_entry.id   AF-A0A2E6TCQ9-F1
#
_cell.length_a   1.000
_cell.length_b   1.000
_cell.length_c   1.000
_cell.angle_alpha   90.00
_cell.angle_beta   90.00
_cell.angle_gamma   90.00
#
_symmetry.space_group_name_H-M   'P 1'
#
loop_
_entity.id
_entity.type
_entity.pdbx_description
1 polymer ?
#
loop_
_entity_poly.entity_id
_entity_poly.type
_entity_poly.pdbx_seq_one_letter_code
_entity_poly.pdbx_strand_id
1 'polypeptide(L)'
;MKHAKLLQCHLLTIIALILTSCVSTDSRTSALNARVETAQKDFENGLVNKAELLKALIETDLERGRLAYEKHRFMMARAPSAERLYNPPRHYKLRETVKKAKDAQQIREQEFLALCQLVDQVEEEWLARRRKVMHDRAIWGFPR
;
A
#
# COMPACT_ATOMS: atom_id res chain seq x y z
N MET A 1 21.21 -41.60 -24.91
CA MET A 1 20.84 -40.19 -25.21
C MET A 1 19.38 -39.81 -24.94
N LYS A 2 18.43 -40.75 -24.73
CA LYS A 2 17.01 -40.41 -24.46
C LYS A 2 16.72 -40.00 -23.00
N HIS A 3 17.46 -40.53 -22.02
CA HIS A 3 17.24 -40.25 -20.59
C HIS A 3 17.70 -38.84 -20.15
N ALA A 4 18.75 -38.29 -20.77
CA ALA A 4 19.23 -36.94 -20.47
C ALA A 4 18.19 -35.86 -20.82
N LYS A 5 17.44 -36.05 -21.91
CA LYS A 5 16.37 -35.12 -22.33
C LYS A 5 15.15 -35.17 -21.41
N LEU A 6 14.83 -36.34 -20.86
CA LEU A 6 13.72 -36.55 -19.92
C LEU A 6 14.01 -35.89 -18.55
N LEU A 7 15.24 -36.05 -18.04
CA LEU A 7 15.69 -35.40 -16.81
C LEU A 7 15.72 -33.87 -16.93
N GLN A 8 16.15 -33.35 -18.08
CA GLN A 8 16.18 -31.91 -18.35
C GLN A 8 14.75 -31.32 -18.42
N CYS A 9 13.79 -32.07 -18.96
CA CYS A 9 12.38 -31.65 -19.03
C CYS A 9 11.71 -31.61 -17.63
N HIS A 10 12.02 -32.58 -16.78
CA HIS A 10 11.54 -32.60 -15.39
C HIS A 10 12.15 -31.48 -14.53
N LEU A 11 13.44 -31.17 -14.73
CA LEU A 11 14.09 -30.07 -14.03
C LEU A 11 13.50 -28.71 -14.43
N LEU A 12 13.23 -28.50 -15.73
CA LEU A 12 12.62 -27.25 -16.22
C LEU A 12 11.18 -27.07 -15.73
N THR A 13 10.40 -28.15 -15.62
CA THR A 13 9.02 -28.09 -15.10
C THR A 13 8.99 -27.81 -13.60
N ILE A 14 9.90 -28.40 -12.82
CA ILE A 14 10.05 -28.10 -11.39
C ILE A 14 10.47 -26.64 -11.18
N ILE A 15 11.44 -26.15 -11.95
CA ILE A 15 11.88 -24.75 -11.88
C ILE A 15 10.74 -23.80 -12.28
N ALA A 16 9.93 -24.14 -13.30
CA ALA A 16 8.75 -23.35 -13.69
C ALA A 16 7.65 -23.34 -12.61
N LEU A 17 7.43 -24.45 -11.90
CA LEU A 17 6.51 -24.55 -10.76
C LEU A 17 6.99 -23.74 -9.54
N ILE A 18 8.30 -23.73 -9.28
CA ILE A 18 8.89 -22.91 -8.22
C ILE A 18 8.83 -21.42 -8.59
N LEU A 19 9.12 -21.05 -9.84
CA LEU A 19 9.06 -19.66 -10.29
C LEU A 19 7.63 -19.11 -10.33
N THR A 20 6.63 -19.92 -10.68
CA THR A 20 5.22 -19.50 -10.64
C THR A 20 4.68 -19.38 -9.22
N SER A 21 5.17 -20.18 -8.26
CA SER A 21 4.85 -20.02 -6.84
C SER A 21 5.59 -18.85 -6.17
N CYS A 22 6.69 -18.36 -6.76
CA CYS A 22 7.41 -17.16 -6.29
C CYS A 22 6.80 -15.83 -6.78
N VAL A 23 5.92 -15.84 -7.80
CA VAL A 23 5.16 -14.64 -8.23
C VAL A 23 3.75 -14.72 -7.66
N SER A 24 3.64 -14.86 -6.34
CA SER A 24 2.42 -14.42 -5.67
C SER A 24 2.50 -12.90 -5.54
N THR A 25 2.26 -12.20 -6.65
CA THR A 25 1.83 -10.81 -6.58
C THR A 25 0.50 -10.83 -5.84
N ASP A 26 0.58 -10.45 -4.56
CA ASP A 26 -0.52 -10.36 -3.62
C ASP A 26 -1.73 -9.74 -4.35
N SER A 27 -2.77 -10.54 -4.61
CA SER A 27 -3.87 -10.18 -5.51
C SER A 27 -4.55 -8.87 -5.07
N ARG A 28 -4.53 -8.61 -3.76
CA ARG A 28 -4.96 -7.37 -3.14
C ARG A 28 -4.11 -6.17 -3.53
N THR A 29 -2.79 -6.31 -3.58
CA THR A 29 -1.88 -5.22 -4.00
C THR A 29 -2.06 -4.90 -5.49
N SER A 30 -2.25 -5.93 -6.32
CA SER A 30 -2.58 -5.76 -7.75
C SER A 30 -3.91 -5.01 -7.93
N ALA A 31 -4.94 -5.40 -7.19
CA ALA A 31 -6.25 -4.74 -7.21
C ALA A 31 -6.17 -3.25 -6.79
N LEU A 32 -5.34 -2.92 -5.79
CA LEU A 32 -5.13 -1.52 -5.37
C LEU A 32 -4.42 -0.68 -6.43
N ASN A 33 -3.46 -1.26 -7.17
CA ASN A 33 -2.81 -0.57 -8.28
C ASN A 33 -3.80 -0.32 -9.42
N ALA A 34 -4.58 -1.34 -9.79
CA ALA A 34 -5.63 -1.22 -10.80
C ALA A 34 -6.65 -0.13 -10.42
N ARG A 35 -7.05 -0.04 -9.14
CA ARG A 35 -7.96 1.00 -8.65
C ARG A 35 -7.44 2.41 -8.89
N VAL A 36 -6.15 2.65 -8.64
CA VAL A 36 -5.52 3.95 -8.86
C VAL A 36 -5.43 4.27 -10.36
N GLU A 37 -5.04 3.29 -11.17
CA GLU A 37 -4.98 3.45 -12.63
C GLU A 37 -6.35 3.75 -13.23
N THR A 38 -7.40 3.06 -12.78
CA THR A 38 -8.79 3.32 -13.20
C THR A 38 -9.21 4.72 -12.79
N ALA A 39 -9.04 5.11 -11.53
CA ALA A 39 -9.42 6.45 -11.07
C ALA A 39 -8.69 7.56 -11.83
N GLN A 40 -7.43 7.32 -12.21
CA GLN A 40 -6.65 8.27 -13.00
C GLN A 40 -7.14 8.36 -14.45
N LYS A 41 -7.43 7.23 -15.10
CA LYS A 41 -8.04 7.20 -16.44
C LYS A 41 -9.42 7.87 -16.44
N ASP A 42 -10.23 7.60 -15.43
CA ASP A 42 -11.57 8.19 -15.30
C ASP A 42 -11.47 9.72 -15.16
N PHE A 43 -10.46 10.21 -14.43
CA PHE A 43 -10.22 11.65 -14.30
C PHE A 43 -9.73 12.26 -15.63
N GLU A 44 -8.80 11.60 -16.33
CA GLU A 44 -8.31 12.04 -17.64
C GLU A 44 -9.42 12.07 -18.70
N ASN A 45 -10.37 11.14 -18.62
CA ASN A 45 -11.54 11.09 -19.48
C ASN A 45 -12.69 12.03 -19.05
N GLY A 46 -12.53 12.75 -17.93
CA GLY A 46 -13.56 13.65 -17.39
C GLY A 46 -14.78 12.94 -16.79
N LEU A 47 -14.69 11.64 -16.51
CA LEU A 47 -15.75 10.83 -15.90
C LEU A 47 -15.88 11.08 -14.40
N VAL A 48 -14.78 11.45 -13.74
CA VAL A 48 -14.74 11.79 -12.31
C VAL A 48 -14.06 13.13 -12.10
N ASN A 49 -14.40 13.81 -11.01
CA ASN A 49 -13.80 15.10 -10.67
C ASN A 49 -12.48 14.94 -9.89
N LYS A 50 -11.77 16.05 -9.66
CA LYS A 50 -10.49 16.05 -8.94
C LYS A 50 -10.60 15.50 -7.52
N ALA A 51 -11.70 15.78 -6.83
CA ALA A 51 -11.92 15.32 -5.46
C ALA A 51 -12.06 13.79 -5.40
N GLU A 52 -12.77 13.19 -6.36
CA GLU A 52 -12.95 11.74 -6.47
C GLU A 52 -11.63 11.01 -6.74
N LEU A 53 -10.79 11.56 -7.63
CA LEU A 53 -9.43 11.05 -7.84
C LEU A 53 -8.61 11.08 -6.54
N LEU A 54 -8.59 12.22 -5.85
CA LEU A 54 -7.83 12.37 -4.60
C LEU A 54 -8.34 11.43 -3.52
N LYS A 55 -9.67 11.26 -3.40
CA LYS A 55 -10.28 10.30 -2.49
C LYS A 55 -9.79 8.88 -2.78
N ALA A 56 -9.85 8.44 -4.04
CA ALA A 56 -9.39 7.11 -4.43
C ALA A 56 -7.90 6.88 -4.10
N LEU A 57 -7.05 7.89 -4.31
CA LEU A 57 -5.63 7.83 -3.96
C LEU A 57 -5.41 7.70 -2.44
N ILE A 58 -6.10 8.50 -1.63
CA ILE A 58 -5.96 8.50 -0.16
C ILE A 58 -6.44 7.16 0.42
N GLU A 59 -7.63 6.69 0.02
CA GLU A 59 -8.17 5.40 0.46
C GLU A 59 -7.29 4.22 0.04
N THR A 60 -6.64 4.31 -1.12
CA THR A 60 -5.69 3.30 -1.56
C THR A 60 -4.42 3.29 -0.70
N ASP A 61 -3.90 4.46 -0.31
CA ASP A 61 -2.73 4.54 0.59
C ASP A 61 -3.04 3.94 1.96
N LEU A 62 -4.25 4.19 2.48
CA LEU A 62 -4.75 3.57 3.71
C LEU A 62 -4.71 2.04 3.63
N GLU A 63 -5.31 1.47 2.59
CA GLU A 63 -5.43 0.03 2.43
C GLU A 63 -4.07 -0.63 2.17
N ARG A 64 -3.20 -0.01 1.36
CA ARG A 64 -1.81 -0.46 1.17
C ARG A 64 -1.07 -0.53 2.51
N GLY A 65 -1.28 0.48 3.36
CA GLY A 65 -0.73 0.49 4.69
C GLY A 65 -1.22 -0.69 5.55
N ARG A 66 -2.52 -0.98 5.52
CA ARG A 66 -3.10 -2.10 6.27
C ARG A 66 -2.52 -3.44 5.83
N LEU A 67 -2.49 -3.69 4.52
CA LEU A 67 -1.92 -4.90 3.95
C LEU A 67 -0.44 -5.07 4.29
N ALA A 68 0.35 -3.99 4.18
CA ALA A 68 1.76 -4.02 4.55
C ALA A 68 1.94 -4.38 6.03
N TYR A 69 1.10 -3.83 6.91
CA TYR A 69 1.10 -4.18 8.33
C TYR A 69 0.73 -5.64 8.56
N GLU A 70 -0.39 -6.12 8.00
CA GLU A 70 -0.83 -7.53 8.15
C GLU A 70 0.26 -8.52 7.72
N LYS A 71 0.87 -8.25 6.56
CA LYS A 71 1.86 -9.13 5.96
C LYS A 71 3.21 -9.12 6.69
N HIS A 72 3.60 -7.97 7.24
CA HIS A 72 4.96 -7.78 7.74
C HIS A 72 5.04 -7.44 9.23
N ARG A 73 3.94 -7.47 10.00
CA ARG A 73 3.87 -7.15 11.44
C ARG A 73 5.00 -7.79 12.25
N PHE A 74 5.20 -9.10 12.10
CA PHE A 74 6.23 -9.82 12.83
C PHE A 74 7.64 -9.32 12.50
N MET A 75 7.93 -9.12 11.21
CA MET A 75 9.21 -8.59 10.74
C MET A 75 9.42 -7.14 11.19
N MET A 76 8.37 -6.31 11.15
CA MET A 76 8.38 -4.94 11.67
C MET A 76 8.73 -4.90 13.16
N ALA A 77 8.15 -5.80 13.95
CA ALA A 77 8.43 -5.87 15.38
C ALA A 77 9.84 -6.38 15.69
N ARG A 78 10.41 -7.26 14.86
CA ARG A 78 11.78 -7.77 15.03
C ARG A 78 12.85 -6.75 14.61
N ALA A 79 12.61 -5.98 13.55
CA ALA A 79 13.57 -5.04 13.01
C ALA A 79 13.94 -3.93 14.03
N PRO A 80 15.23 -3.62 14.25
CA PRO A 80 15.65 -2.47 15.06
C PRO A 80 15.07 -1.15 14.55
N SER A 81 14.82 -1.08 13.25
CA SER A 81 14.15 0.04 12.60
C SER A 81 12.62 -0.07 12.66
N ALA A 82 12.03 -0.65 13.71
CA ALA A 82 10.57 -0.74 13.89
C ALA A 82 9.87 0.64 13.78
N GLU A 83 10.61 1.72 14.04
CA GLU A 83 10.15 3.10 13.81
C GLU A 83 9.98 3.45 12.32
N ARG A 84 10.76 2.82 11.44
CA ARG A 84 10.62 2.87 9.98
C ARG A 84 9.64 1.77 9.56
N LEU A 85 8.37 1.98 9.87
CA LEU A 85 7.27 1.17 9.33
C LEU A 85 7.47 0.98 7.83
N TYR A 86 7.34 -0.25 7.32
CA TYR A 86 7.30 -0.46 5.86
C TYR A 86 6.18 0.42 5.30
N ASN A 87 6.54 1.35 4.41
CA ASN A 87 5.64 2.35 3.83
C ASN A 87 4.95 3.23 4.89
N PRO A 88 5.65 4.20 5.52
CA PRO A 88 4.95 5.25 6.23
C PRO A 88 4.06 5.98 5.22
N PRO A 89 2.79 6.28 5.56
CA PRO A 89 1.89 6.95 4.65
C PRO A 89 2.52 8.26 4.22
N ARG A 90 2.34 8.63 2.96
CA ARG A 90 2.83 9.91 2.45
C ARG A 90 1.88 11.04 2.89
N HIS A 91 1.39 11.02 4.13
CA HIS A 91 0.30 11.87 4.60
C HIS A 91 0.62 13.37 4.43
N TYR A 92 1.86 13.81 4.71
CA TYR A 92 2.29 15.18 4.40
C TYR A 92 2.15 15.52 2.91
N LYS A 93 2.55 14.61 2.01
CA LYS A 93 2.39 14.81 0.56
C LYS A 93 0.92 14.78 0.13
N LEU A 94 0.09 13.92 0.74
CA LEU A 94 -1.36 13.88 0.49
C LEU A 94 -2.02 15.19 0.93
N ARG A 95 -1.69 15.68 2.12
CA ARG A 95 -2.16 16.97 2.66
C ARG A 95 -1.75 18.14 1.76
N GLU A 96 -0.49 18.19 1.34
CA GLU A 96 -0.02 19.19 0.37
C GLU A 96 -0.76 19.11 -0.96
N THR A 97 -1.02 17.90 -1.46
CA THR A 97 -1.73 17.70 -2.74
C THR A 97 -3.18 18.16 -2.66
N VAL A 98 -3.88 17.84 -1.56
CA VAL A 98 -5.25 18.30 -1.31
C VAL A 98 -5.28 19.82 -1.18
N LYS A 99 -4.33 20.42 -0.45
CA LYS A 99 -4.21 21.88 -0.33
C LYS A 99 -3.97 22.56 -1.68
N LYS A 100 -3.04 22.03 -2.48
CA LYS A 100 -2.77 22.55 -3.84
C LYS A 100 -4.01 22.49 -4.74
N ALA A 101 -4.78 21.41 -4.66
CA ALA A 101 -6.03 21.29 -5.42
C ALA A 101 -7.07 22.34 -4.99
N LYS A 102 -7.14 22.64 -3.69
CA LYS A 102 -8.00 23.69 -3.14
C LYS A 102 -7.56 25.09 -3.57
N ASP A 103 -6.27 25.39 -3.44
CA ASP A 103 -5.68 26.67 -3.83
C ASP A 103 -5.86 26.93 -5.34
N ALA A 104 -5.78 25.87 -6.16
CA ALA A 104 -6.07 25.91 -7.59
C ALA A 104 -7.57 25.92 -7.94
N GLN A 105 -8.46 26.01 -6.95
CA GLN A 105 -9.92 26.00 -7.13
C GLN A 105 -10.47 24.77 -7.87
N GLN A 106 -9.74 23.65 -7.85
CA GLN A 106 -10.14 22.40 -8.50
C GLN A 106 -11.14 21.58 -7.67
N ILE A 107 -11.28 21.92 -6.39
CA ILE A 107 -12.18 21.27 -5.43
C ILE A 107 -12.90 22.31 -4.58
N ARG A 108 -14.15 22.01 -4.22
CA ARG A 108 -14.99 22.86 -3.36
C ARG A 108 -14.54 22.78 -1.90
N GLU A 109 -14.99 23.74 -1.09
CA GLU A 109 -14.67 23.79 0.35
C GLU A 109 -15.07 22.50 1.08
N GLN A 110 -16.28 22.00 0.83
CA GLN A 110 -16.78 20.79 1.48
C GLN A 110 -15.98 19.54 1.07
N GLU A 111 -15.57 19.46 -0.21
CA GLU A 111 -14.72 18.37 -0.72
C GLU A 111 -13.33 18.43 -0.08
N PHE A 112 -12.76 19.63 0.06
CA PHE A 112 -11.48 19.85 0.73
C PHE A 112 -11.53 19.38 2.20
N LEU A 113 -12.54 19.78 2.97
CA LEU A 113 -12.69 19.37 4.36
C LEU A 113 -12.82 17.84 4.50
N ALA A 114 -13.61 17.20 3.64
CA ALA A 114 -13.76 15.75 3.63
C ALA A 114 -12.44 15.04 3.29
N LEU A 115 -11.67 15.55 2.33
CA LEU A 115 -10.36 15.00 1.98
C LEU A 115 -9.34 15.19 3.11
N CYS A 116 -9.36 16.32 3.82
CA CYS A 116 -8.52 16.53 4.99
C CYS A 116 -8.82 15.50 6.10
N GLN A 117 -10.10 15.25 6.39
CA GLN A 117 -10.50 14.23 7.37
C GLN A 117 -10.00 12.83 6.98
N LEU A 118 -10.05 12.48 5.69
CA LEU A 118 -9.50 11.22 5.20
C LEU A 118 -7.98 11.14 5.35
N VAL A 119 -7.25 12.23 5.10
CA VAL A 119 -5.79 12.27 5.33
C VAL A 119 -5.47 12.12 6.82
N ASP A 120 -6.24 12.75 7.70
CA ASP A 120 -6.05 12.63 9.14
C ASP A 120 -6.29 11.18 9.62
N GLN A 121 -7.31 10.51 9.08
CA GLN A 121 -7.54 9.09 9.33
C GLN A 121 -6.35 8.20 8.92
N VAL A 122 -5.71 8.51 7.79
CA VAL A 122 -4.51 7.78 7.34
C VAL A 122 -3.38 7.88 8.36
N GLU A 123 -3.17 9.07 8.92
CA GLU A 123 -2.17 9.32 9.95
C GLU A 123 -2.51 8.60 11.26
N GLU A 124 -3.76 8.70 11.73
CA GLU A 124 -4.23 8.03 12.94
C GLU A 124 -4.07 6.50 12.87
N GLU A 125 -4.46 5.90 11.74
CA GLU A 125 -4.32 4.46 11.54
C GLU A 125 -2.87 4.02 11.48
N TRP A 126 -1.99 4.85 10.92
CA TRP A 126 -0.56 4.59 10.93
C TRP A 126 0.02 4.66 12.34
N LEU A 127 -0.32 5.69 13.12
CA LEU A 127 0.10 5.82 14.52
C LEU A 127 -0.42 4.65 15.36
N ALA A 128 -1.65 4.20 15.14
CA ALA A 128 -2.22 3.04 15.83
C ALA A 128 -1.45 1.75 15.51
N ARG A 129 -1.10 1.52 14.24
CA ARG A 129 -0.26 0.39 13.83
C ARG A 129 1.15 0.48 14.43
N ARG A 130 1.76 1.67 14.43
CA ARG A 130 3.06 1.90 15.08
C ARG A 130 3.03 1.49 16.55
N ARG A 131 2.02 1.93 17.30
CA ARG A 131 1.84 1.57 18.71
C ARG A 131 1.71 0.06 18.91
N LYS A 132 0.95 -0.63 18.05
CA LYS A 132 0.83 -2.10 18.10
C LYS A 132 2.16 -2.81 17.84
N VAL A 133 2.92 -2.40 16.82
CA VAL A 133 4.26 -2.97 16.55
C VAL A 133 5.19 -2.78 17.75
N MET A 134 5.19 -1.59 18.36
CA MET A 134 6.01 -1.32 19.55
C MET A 134 5.59 -2.17 20.75
N HIS A 135 4.29 -2.39 20.92
CA HIS A 135 3.77 -3.27 21.96
C HIS A 135 4.19 -4.74 21.74
N ASP A 136 4.07 -5.24 20.51
CA ASP A 136 4.52 -6.59 20.17
C ASP A 136 6.02 -6.78 20.39
N ARG A 137 6.81 -5.76 20.04
CA ARG A 137 8.27 -5.73 20.26
C ARG A 137 8.59 -5.92 21.75
N ALA A 138 7.87 -5.23 22.62
CA ALA A 138 8.03 -5.34 24.07
C ALA A 138 7.61 -6.73 24.60
N ILE A 139 6.49 -7.28 24.12
CA ILE A 139 6.01 -8.63 24.51
C ILE A 139 6.99 -9.71 24.08
N TRP A 140 7.53 -9.61 22.86
CA TRP A 140 8.44 -10.62 22.29
C TRP A 140 9.90 -10.45 22.73
N GLY A 141 10.21 -9.47 23.57
CA GLY A 141 11.56 -9.28 24.13
C GLY A 141 12.58 -8.77 23.11
N PHE A 142 12.15 -8.17 22.01
CA PHE A 142 13.05 -7.54 21.06
C PHE A 142 13.58 -6.22 21.64
N PRO A 143 14.90 -5.94 21.57
CA PRO A 143 15.53 -4.76 22.20
C PRO A 143 14.95 -3.45 21.65
N ARG A 144 14.87 -2.34 22.39
CA ARG A 144 14.28 -1.11 21.82
C ARG A 144 15.13 -0.51 20.71
#